data_AF-A0A1A6HNK3-F1
#
_entry.id   AF-A0A1A6HNK3-F1
#
_cell.length_a   1.000
_cell.length_b   1.000
_cell.length_c   1.000
_cell.angle_alpha   90.00
_cell.angle_beta   90.00
_cell.angle_gamma   90.00
#
_symmetry.space_group_name_H-M   'P 1'
#
loop_
_entity.id
_entity.type
_entity.pdbx_description
1 polymer ?
#
loop_
_entity_poly.entity_id
_entity_poly.type
_entity_poly.pdbx_seq_one_letter_code
_entity_poly.pdbx_strand_id
1 'polypeptide(L)'
;MIHREPEKRLEAEDYLKQQRGSAFPEVFYTFLQPYMAQFAKETFLSADERILVIRKDLGNIIHNLCGHDLPEKTEGEPKESGLVVLVSVITSCLQTLKSCDSKLAALELILHLAPRLSVEILLDRITPYLLHFSNDSVPRVRAEALRTLTKVLALVKEVPRNDVNIYPEYILPGIAHLAQDDATIVRLAYA
;
A
#
# COMPACT_ATOMS: atom_id res chain seq x y z
N MET A 1 4.35 24.61 -18.74
CA MET A 1 2.93 25.05 -18.83
C MET A 1 2.37 24.57 -20.16
N ILE A 2 1.15 24.01 -20.16
CA ILE A 2 0.48 23.52 -21.38
C ILE A 2 0.11 24.71 -22.28
N HIS A 3 0.24 24.56 -23.60
CA HIS A 3 -0.08 25.63 -24.55
C HIS A 3 -1.56 26.05 -24.44
N ARG A 4 -1.82 27.37 -24.46
CA ARG A 4 -3.18 27.93 -24.28
C ARG A 4 -4.12 27.45 -25.40
N GLU A 5 -3.68 27.60 -26.64
CA GLU A 5 -4.39 27.11 -27.83
C GLU A 5 -4.42 25.57 -27.88
N PRO A 6 -5.60 24.93 -27.99
CA PRO A 6 -5.74 23.47 -27.99
C PRO A 6 -4.94 22.76 -29.09
N GLU A 7 -4.95 23.29 -30.31
CA GLU A 7 -4.31 22.63 -31.47
C GLU A 7 -2.78 22.59 -31.40
N LYS A 8 -2.19 23.43 -30.53
CA LYS A 8 -0.74 23.48 -30.30
C LYS A 8 -0.31 22.64 -29.10
N ARG A 9 -1.23 21.92 -28.45
CA ARG A 9 -0.90 21.03 -27.34
C ARG A 9 -0.37 19.73 -27.90
N LEU A 10 0.74 19.28 -27.33
CA LEU A 10 1.29 17.96 -27.62
C LEU A 10 0.40 16.86 -27.06
N GLU A 11 0.59 15.64 -27.55
CA GLU A 11 0.00 14.45 -26.96
C GLU A 11 0.56 14.22 -25.54
N ALA A 12 -0.21 13.52 -24.70
CA ALA A 12 0.22 13.22 -23.33
C ALA A 12 1.54 12.44 -23.29
N GLU A 13 1.77 11.55 -24.27
CA GLU A 13 3.00 10.78 -24.39
C GLU A 13 4.21 11.68 -24.67
N ASP A 14 4.05 12.71 -25.49
CA ASP A 14 5.14 13.63 -25.86
C ASP A 14 5.49 14.56 -24.69
N TYR A 15 4.50 15.03 -23.93
CA TYR A 15 4.77 15.75 -22.69
C TYR A 15 5.48 14.86 -21.66
N LEU A 16 5.09 13.59 -21.55
CA LEU A 16 5.78 12.65 -20.66
C LEU A 16 7.25 12.45 -21.06
N LYS A 17 7.54 12.31 -22.36
CA LYS A 17 8.92 12.23 -22.88
C LYS A 17 9.72 13.49 -22.57
N GLN A 18 9.13 14.68 -22.75
CA GLN A 18 9.79 15.96 -22.44
C GLN A 18 10.08 16.14 -20.95
N GLN A 19 9.26 15.56 -20.08
CA GLN A 19 9.40 15.67 -18.63
C GLN A 19 10.22 14.54 -18.00
N ARG A 20 10.79 13.64 -18.80
CA ARG A 20 11.62 12.54 -18.33
C ARG A 20 12.88 13.06 -17.63
N GLY A 21 13.14 12.57 -16.42
CA GLY A 21 14.21 13.05 -15.55
C GLY A 21 13.95 14.42 -14.90
N SER A 22 12.75 14.98 -15.07
CA SER A 22 12.35 16.27 -14.48
C SER A 22 11.11 16.12 -13.59
N ALA A 23 9.96 15.76 -14.16
CA ALA A 23 8.70 15.68 -13.40
C ALA A 23 8.52 14.35 -12.67
N PHE A 24 9.04 13.26 -13.24
CA PHE A 24 8.95 11.92 -12.66
C PHE A 24 10.33 11.25 -12.64
N PRO A 25 10.62 10.41 -11.63
CA PRO A 25 11.85 9.63 -11.57
C PRO A 25 11.94 8.64 -12.74
N GLU A 26 13.15 8.17 -13.08
CA GLU A 26 13.36 7.23 -14.19
C GLU A 26 12.56 5.93 -14.05
N VAL A 27 12.40 5.43 -12.81
CA VAL A 27 11.59 4.22 -12.52
C VAL A 27 10.12 4.37 -12.95
N PHE A 28 9.62 5.60 -13.03
CA PHE A 28 8.28 5.86 -13.55
C PHE A 28 8.15 5.35 -14.99
N TYR A 29 9.11 5.69 -15.85
CA TYR A 29 9.07 5.38 -17.28
C TYR A 29 9.44 3.93 -17.57
N THR A 30 10.39 3.36 -16.84
CA THR A 30 10.94 2.02 -17.12
C THR A 30 10.09 0.89 -16.54
N PHE A 31 9.39 1.13 -15.44
CA PHE A 31 8.66 0.08 -14.73
C PHE A 31 7.25 0.50 -14.30
N LEU A 32 7.11 1.61 -13.56
CA LEU A 32 5.86 1.92 -12.90
C LEU A 32 4.72 2.23 -13.89
N GLN A 33 4.96 3.06 -14.90
CA GLN A 33 3.98 3.43 -15.91
C GLN A 33 3.47 2.22 -16.72
N PRO A 34 4.32 1.36 -17.32
CA PRO A 34 3.84 0.17 -18.01
C PRO A 34 3.18 -0.85 -17.07
N TYR A 35 3.64 -0.97 -15.82
CA TYR A 35 3.01 -1.84 -14.83
C TYR A 35 1.61 -1.33 -14.43
N MET A 36 1.49 -0.05 -14.09
CA MET A 36 0.23 0.59 -13.70
C MET A 36 -0.79 0.65 -14.85
N ALA A 37 -0.34 0.75 -16.10
CA ALA A 37 -1.22 0.73 -17.26
C ALA A 37 -2.07 -0.55 -17.36
N GLN A 38 -1.61 -1.66 -16.78
CA GLN A 38 -2.37 -2.92 -16.72
C GLN A 38 -3.57 -2.81 -15.77
N PHE A 39 -3.46 -2.00 -14.71
CA PHE A 39 -4.54 -1.79 -13.73
C PHE A 39 -5.55 -0.73 -14.17
N ALA A 40 -5.16 0.14 -15.12
CA ALA A 40 -6.04 1.16 -15.69
C ALA A 40 -6.92 0.64 -16.84
N LYS A 41 -6.53 -0.47 -17.48
CA LYS A 41 -7.29 -1.13 -18.54
C LYS A 41 -8.29 -2.12 -17.94
N GLU A 42 -9.24 -2.59 -18.75
CA GLU A 42 -10.18 -3.68 -18.41
C GLU A 42 -9.49 -5.07 -18.31
N THR A 43 -8.19 -5.09 -18.02
CA THR A 43 -7.38 -6.31 -17.89
C THR A 43 -7.79 -7.15 -16.68
N PHE A 44 -8.26 -6.51 -15.60
CA PHE A 44 -8.71 -7.19 -14.39
C PHE A 44 -10.19 -6.98 -14.16
N LEU A 45 -10.91 -8.06 -13.86
CA LEU A 45 -12.36 -8.06 -13.64
C LEU A 45 -12.72 -7.72 -12.20
N SER A 46 -11.78 -7.86 -11.26
CA SER A 46 -12.04 -7.61 -9.83
C SER A 46 -10.82 -7.10 -9.06
N ALA A 47 -11.09 -6.51 -7.89
CA ALA A 47 -10.05 -6.14 -6.92
C ALA A 47 -9.30 -7.36 -6.38
N ASP A 48 -9.99 -8.50 -6.22
CA ASP A 48 -9.41 -9.78 -5.83
C ASP A 48 -8.29 -10.21 -6.79
N GLU A 49 -8.55 -10.20 -8.10
CA GLU A 49 -7.56 -10.54 -9.13
C GLU A 49 -6.34 -9.60 -9.09
N ARG A 50 -6.59 -8.29 -8.96
CA ARG A 50 -5.52 -7.27 -8.88
C ARG A 50 -4.58 -7.56 -7.72
N ILE A 51 -5.12 -7.82 -6.54
CA ILE A 51 -4.30 -8.13 -5.34
C ILE A 51 -3.50 -9.41 -5.53
N LEU A 52 -4.11 -10.47 -6.08
CA LEU A 52 -3.41 -11.73 -6.30
C LEU A 52 -2.27 -11.60 -7.30
N VAL A 53 -2.45 -10.81 -8.36
CA VAL A 53 -1.39 -10.53 -9.35
C VAL A 53 -0.28 -9.67 -8.74
N ILE A 54 -0.62 -8.61 -8.00
CA ILE A 54 0.38 -7.79 -7.29
C ILE A 54 1.19 -8.65 -6.32
N ARG A 55 0.55 -9.57 -5.59
CA ARG A 55 1.23 -10.52 -4.70
C ARG A 55 2.19 -11.44 -5.45
N LYS A 56 1.75 -12.00 -6.57
CA LYS A 56 2.59 -12.87 -7.41
C LYS A 56 3.83 -12.12 -7.92
N ASP A 57 3.66 -10.87 -8.32
CA ASP A 57 4.73 -10.07 -8.91
C ASP A 57 5.55 -9.28 -7.87
N LEU A 58 5.22 -9.39 -6.58
CA LEU A 58 5.78 -8.54 -5.51
C LEU A 58 7.30 -8.50 -5.51
N GLY A 59 7.97 -9.64 -5.71
CA GLY A 59 9.44 -9.70 -5.75
C GLY A 59 10.01 -8.84 -6.88
N ASN A 60 9.41 -8.91 -8.07
CA ASN A 60 9.80 -8.09 -9.22
C ASN A 60 9.47 -6.61 -8.98
N ILE A 61 8.32 -6.30 -8.38
CA ILE A 61 7.94 -4.92 -8.03
C ILE A 61 8.95 -4.31 -7.06
N ILE A 62 9.27 -5.00 -5.96
CA ILE A 62 10.25 -4.53 -4.97
C ILE A 62 11.62 -4.38 -5.62
N HIS A 63 12.05 -5.34 -6.44
CA HIS A 63 13.33 -5.26 -7.14
C HIS A 63 13.44 -3.99 -8.00
N ASN A 64 12.40 -3.68 -8.79
CA ASN A 64 12.41 -2.51 -9.68
C ASN A 64 12.21 -1.18 -8.94
N LEU A 65 11.38 -1.15 -7.89
CA LEU A 65 11.08 0.09 -7.15
C LEU A 65 12.13 0.44 -6.10
N CYS A 66 12.77 -0.55 -5.49
CA CYS A 66 13.69 -0.32 -4.37
C CYS A 66 15.17 -0.47 -4.77
N GLY A 67 15.46 -1.25 -5.81
CA GLY A 67 16.83 -1.56 -6.28
C GLY A 67 17.67 -2.31 -5.24
N HIS A 68 18.72 -3.00 -5.69
CA HIS A 68 19.74 -3.53 -4.79
C HIS A 68 20.40 -2.40 -3.98
N ASP A 69 20.98 -2.73 -2.82
CA ASP A 69 21.98 -1.93 -2.11
C ASP A 69 23.16 -1.63 -3.06
N LEU A 70 23.02 -0.61 -3.91
CA LEU A 70 24.18 0.05 -4.49
C LEU A 70 24.82 0.86 -3.37
N PRO A 71 26.11 0.63 -3.08
CA PRO A 71 26.81 1.45 -2.12
C PRO A 71 26.94 2.85 -2.74
N GLU A 72 26.61 3.84 -1.92
CA GLU A 72 26.95 5.25 -2.07
C GLU A 72 26.07 6.14 -2.96
N LYS A 73 25.42 7.08 -2.24
CA LYS A 73 25.42 8.52 -2.52
C LYS A 73 24.82 8.97 -3.85
N THR A 74 23.50 8.89 -3.93
CA THR A 74 22.73 9.96 -4.58
C THR A 74 21.76 10.51 -3.55
N GLU A 75 22.23 11.51 -2.79
CA GLU A 75 21.39 12.34 -1.94
C GLU A 75 20.34 13.03 -2.83
N GLY A 76 19.12 12.51 -2.89
CA GLY A 76 18.02 13.25 -3.52
C GLY A 76 16.86 12.47 -4.11
N GLU A 77 16.98 11.17 -4.41
CA GLU A 77 15.83 10.45 -4.98
C GLU A 77 15.01 9.71 -3.91
N PRO A 78 13.75 10.13 -3.63
CA PRO A 78 12.91 9.44 -2.67
C PRO A 78 12.47 8.10 -3.25
N LYS A 79 13.16 7.02 -2.88
CA LYS A 79 12.76 5.62 -3.12
C LYS A 79 11.29 5.36 -2.72
N GLU A 80 10.76 6.16 -1.82
CA GLU A 80 9.38 6.13 -1.35
C GLU A 80 8.35 6.50 -2.42
N SER A 81 8.68 7.37 -3.39
CA SER A 81 7.70 7.91 -4.34
C SER A 81 7.06 6.84 -5.23
N GLY A 82 7.81 5.83 -5.66
CA GLY A 82 7.26 4.72 -6.45
C GLY A 82 6.40 3.77 -5.63
N LEU A 83 6.78 3.54 -4.36
CA LEU A 83 6.02 2.71 -3.44
C LEU A 83 4.69 3.33 -3.06
N VAL A 84 4.63 4.66 -2.90
CA VAL A 84 3.38 5.38 -2.60
C VAL A 84 2.31 5.12 -3.67
N VAL A 85 2.69 5.09 -4.95
CA VAL A 85 1.77 4.80 -6.05
C VAL A 85 1.25 3.36 -5.98
N LEU A 86 2.13 2.40 -5.71
CA LEU A 86 1.73 1.00 -5.51
C LEU A 86 0.77 0.87 -4.32
N VAL A 87 1.07 1.52 -3.20
CA VAL A 87 0.19 1.54 -2.02
C VAL A 87 -1.18 2.12 -2.38
N SER A 88 -1.25 3.17 -3.21
CA SER A 88 -2.52 3.71 -3.70
C SER A 88 -3.36 2.69 -4.46
N VAL A 89 -2.75 1.91 -5.35
CA VAL A 89 -3.47 0.84 -6.05
C VAL A 89 -3.94 -0.24 -5.07
N ILE A 90 -3.07 -0.71 -4.17
CA ILE A 90 -3.42 -1.75 -3.20
C ILE A 90 -4.57 -1.27 -2.30
N THR A 91 -4.42 -0.10 -1.66
CA THR A 91 -5.42 0.50 -0.77
C THR A 91 -6.78 0.72 -1.44
N SER A 92 -6.81 1.06 -2.73
CA SER A 92 -8.06 1.17 -3.49
C SER A 92 -8.79 -0.17 -3.67
N CYS A 93 -8.07 -1.30 -3.61
CA CYS A 93 -8.65 -2.63 -3.72
C CYS A 93 -9.19 -3.15 -2.38
N LEU A 94 -8.53 -2.82 -1.25
CA LEU A 94 -8.73 -3.47 0.05
C LEU A 94 -10.17 -3.51 0.54
N GLN A 95 -10.93 -2.41 0.40
CA GLN A 95 -12.32 -2.32 0.86
C GLN A 95 -13.31 -3.15 0.02
N THR A 96 -12.93 -3.57 -1.18
CA THR A 96 -13.81 -4.28 -2.13
C THR A 96 -13.47 -5.74 -2.31
N LEU A 97 -12.47 -6.24 -1.57
CA LEU A 97 -12.05 -7.64 -1.60
C LEU A 97 -13.16 -8.55 -1.05
N LYS A 98 -13.49 -9.60 -1.81
CA LYS A 98 -14.57 -10.52 -1.45
C LYS A 98 -14.04 -11.85 -0.92
N SER A 99 -12.98 -12.38 -1.52
CA SER A 99 -12.45 -13.70 -1.18
C SER A 99 -11.54 -13.66 0.04
N CYS A 100 -11.54 -14.74 0.82
CA CYS A 100 -10.62 -14.91 1.95
C CYS A 100 -9.15 -14.86 1.47
N ASP A 101 -8.85 -15.51 0.35
CA ASP A 101 -7.49 -15.60 -0.16
C ASP A 101 -6.92 -14.25 -0.59
N SER A 102 -7.71 -13.39 -1.24
CA SER A 102 -7.26 -12.05 -1.62
C SER A 102 -7.07 -11.15 -0.38
N LYS A 103 -7.93 -11.26 0.64
CA LYS A 103 -7.78 -10.51 1.90
C LYS A 103 -6.50 -10.90 2.63
N LEU A 104 -6.21 -12.20 2.72
CA LEU A 104 -4.95 -12.68 3.31
C LEU A 104 -3.73 -12.28 2.46
N ALA A 105 -3.85 -12.34 1.13
CA ALA A 105 -2.82 -11.84 0.22
C ALA A 105 -2.55 -10.35 0.41
N ALA A 106 -3.59 -9.54 0.59
CA ALA A 106 -3.47 -8.12 0.87
C ALA A 106 -2.76 -7.82 2.20
N LEU A 107 -3.10 -8.55 3.27
CA LEU A 107 -2.40 -8.43 4.56
C LEU A 107 -0.92 -8.77 4.44
N GLU A 108 -0.59 -9.82 3.68
CA GLU A 108 0.81 -10.18 3.38
C GLU A 108 1.53 -9.09 2.57
N LEU A 109 0.89 -8.52 1.55
CA LEU A 109 1.43 -7.40 0.78
C LEU A 109 1.74 -6.20 1.66
N ILE A 110 0.79 -5.82 2.54
CA ILE A 110 0.97 -4.72 3.50
C ILE A 110 2.21 -4.98 4.36
N LEU A 111 2.33 -6.19 4.91
CA LEU A 111 3.44 -6.55 5.78
C LEU A 111 4.80 -6.46 5.06
N HIS A 112 4.85 -6.89 3.80
CA HIS A 112 6.08 -6.78 3.02
C HIS A 112 6.45 -5.33 2.70
N LEU A 113 5.48 -4.46 2.44
CA LEU A 113 5.71 -3.07 2.05
C LEU A 113 5.99 -2.16 3.26
N ALA A 114 5.35 -2.42 4.40
CA ALA A 114 5.35 -1.53 5.56
C ALA A 114 6.74 -1.05 6.04
N PRO A 115 7.81 -1.88 6.08
CA PRO A 115 9.14 -1.41 6.49
C PRO A 115 9.76 -0.34 5.60
N ARG A 116 9.19 -0.09 4.40
CA ARG A 116 9.69 0.87 3.42
C ARG A 116 8.80 2.11 3.29
N LEU A 117 7.79 2.26 4.16
CA LEU A 117 6.84 3.36 4.14
C LEU A 117 7.10 4.30 5.32
N SER A 118 6.86 5.59 5.13
CA SER A 118 6.82 6.56 6.22
C SER A 118 5.74 6.24 7.24
N VAL A 119 5.97 6.69 8.47
CA VAL A 119 5.01 6.57 9.58
C VAL A 119 3.64 7.17 9.22
N GLU A 120 3.62 8.31 8.52
CA GLU A 120 2.39 8.96 8.04
C GLU A 120 1.56 8.00 7.17
N ILE A 121 2.19 7.30 6.21
CA ILE A 121 1.48 6.32 5.37
C ILE A 121 0.99 5.14 6.20
N LEU A 122 1.79 4.66 7.17
CA LEU A 122 1.39 3.54 8.02
C LEU A 122 0.16 3.89 8.88
N LEU A 123 0.14 5.08 9.47
CA LEU A 123 -0.93 5.53 10.35
C LEU A 123 -2.17 5.99 9.57
N ASP A 124 -2.00 6.87 8.58
CA ASP A 124 -3.15 7.52 7.91
C ASP A 124 -3.80 6.63 6.86
N ARG A 125 -2.98 5.78 6.20
CA ARG A 125 -3.45 4.99 5.07
C ARG A 125 -3.57 3.53 5.42
N ILE A 126 -2.55 2.90 6.00
CA ILE A 126 -2.57 1.44 6.23
C ILE A 126 -3.47 1.05 7.41
N THR A 127 -3.35 1.76 8.54
CA THR A 127 -4.06 1.42 9.78
C THR A 127 -5.58 1.33 9.63
N PRO A 128 -6.27 2.27 8.94
CA PRO A 128 -7.72 2.16 8.74
C PRO A 128 -8.15 0.87 8.03
N TYR A 129 -7.36 0.34 7.08
CA TYR A 129 -7.69 -0.91 6.41
C TYR A 129 -7.40 -2.14 7.28
N LEU A 130 -6.39 -2.08 8.14
CA LEU A 130 -6.13 -3.17 9.10
C LEU A 130 -7.26 -3.26 10.14
N LEU A 131 -7.79 -2.12 10.59
CA LEU A 131 -8.98 -2.06 11.44
C LEU A 131 -10.24 -2.51 10.69
N HIS A 132 -10.35 -2.23 9.38
CA HIS A 132 -11.43 -2.78 8.57
C HIS A 132 -11.38 -4.33 8.54
N PHE A 133 -10.22 -4.92 8.26
CA PHE A 133 -10.07 -6.38 8.26
C PHE A 133 -10.17 -7.02 9.64
N SER A 134 -9.89 -6.29 10.71
CA SER A 134 -10.09 -6.79 12.07
C SER A 134 -11.57 -7.01 12.40
N ASN A 135 -12.49 -6.44 11.61
CA ASN A 135 -13.93 -6.63 11.71
C ASN A 135 -14.50 -7.57 10.61
N ASP A 136 -13.64 -8.30 9.88
CA ASP A 136 -14.06 -9.18 8.79
C ASP A 136 -14.95 -10.33 9.27
N SER A 137 -15.87 -10.82 8.42
CA SER A 137 -16.73 -11.95 8.77
C SER A 137 -15.94 -13.25 8.98
N VAL A 138 -14.78 -13.41 8.32
CA VAL A 138 -13.95 -14.61 8.41
C VAL A 138 -12.96 -14.50 9.57
N PRO A 139 -13.01 -15.41 10.58
CA PRO A 139 -12.12 -15.35 11.74
C PRO A 139 -10.63 -15.38 11.41
N ARG A 140 -10.25 -16.12 10.35
CA ARG A 140 -8.87 -16.18 9.88
C ARG A 140 -8.36 -14.82 9.41
N VAL A 141 -9.19 -14.04 8.73
CA VAL A 141 -8.84 -12.69 8.27
C VAL A 141 -8.71 -11.74 9.46
N ARG A 142 -9.64 -11.78 10.42
CA ARG A 142 -9.55 -10.98 11.66
C ARG A 142 -8.26 -11.25 12.44
N ALA A 143 -7.93 -12.52 12.63
CA ALA A 143 -6.72 -12.93 13.34
C ALA A 143 -5.44 -12.47 12.61
N GLU A 144 -5.40 -12.58 11.29
CA GLU A 144 -4.25 -12.14 10.51
C GLU A 144 -4.15 -10.60 10.45
N ALA A 145 -5.28 -9.90 10.43
CA ALA A 145 -5.32 -8.45 10.50
C ALA A 145 -4.73 -7.93 11.81
N LEU A 146 -5.08 -8.55 12.94
CA LEU A 146 -4.47 -8.23 14.24
C LEU A 146 -2.95 -8.43 14.24
N ARG A 147 -2.47 -9.58 13.76
CA ARG A 147 -1.03 -9.85 13.67
C ARG A 147 -0.31 -8.84 12.77
N THR A 148 -0.94 -8.47 11.66
CA THR A 148 -0.40 -7.50 10.71
C THR A 148 -0.37 -6.11 11.33
N LEU A 149 -1.44 -5.68 12.00
CA LEU A 149 -1.52 -4.41 12.73
C LEU A 149 -0.43 -4.31 13.78
N THR A 150 -0.25 -5.34 14.62
CA THR A 150 0.82 -5.36 15.63
C THR A 150 2.19 -5.19 15.00
N LYS A 151 2.50 -5.90 13.90
CA LYS A 151 3.78 -5.78 13.20
C LYS A 151 3.98 -4.41 12.54
N VAL A 152 2.92 -3.83 11.96
CA VAL A 152 2.97 -2.51 11.34
C VAL A 152 3.18 -1.41 12.39
N LEU A 153 2.43 -1.45 13.49
CA LEU A 153 2.57 -0.48 14.57
C LEU A 153 3.92 -0.59 15.29
N ALA A 154 4.55 -1.77 15.32
CA ALA A 154 5.90 -1.93 15.84
C ALA A 154 6.98 -1.17 15.02
N LEU A 155 6.67 -0.76 13.78
CA LEU A 155 7.56 0.07 12.97
C LEU A 155 7.46 1.56 13.33
N VAL A 156 6.40 1.98 14.01
CA VAL A 156 6.15 3.37 14.41
C VAL A 156 6.92 3.65 15.70
N LYS A 157 8.12 4.24 15.56
CA LYS A 157 8.99 4.57 16.71
C LYS A 157 8.55 5.84 17.44
N GLU A 158 8.03 6.81 16.71
CA GLU A 158 7.53 8.07 17.22
C GLU A 158 6.23 8.42 16.51
N VAL A 159 5.26 8.93 17.28
CA VAL A 159 3.95 9.33 16.76
C VAL A 159 4.01 10.79 16.34
N PRO A 160 3.58 11.16 15.12
CA PRO A 160 3.50 12.56 14.71
C PRO A 160 2.64 13.38 15.67
N ARG A 161 2.96 14.67 15.84
CA ARG A 161 2.23 15.56 16.76
C ARG A 161 0.74 15.69 16.43
N ASN A 162 0.37 15.47 15.18
CA ASN A 162 -1.02 15.52 14.74
C ASN A 162 -1.80 14.29 15.21
N ASP A 163 -1.12 13.19 15.55
CA ASP A 163 -1.70 11.86 15.81
C ASP A 163 -1.49 11.38 17.25
N VAL A 164 -1.21 12.30 18.20
CA VAL A 164 -0.86 11.95 19.60
C VAL A 164 -1.89 11.01 20.25
N ASN A 165 -3.16 11.12 19.88
CA ASN A 165 -4.24 10.30 20.44
C ASN A 165 -4.64 9.10 19.57
N ILE A 166 -3.91 8.79 18.49
CA ILE A 166 -4.30 7.72 17.56
C ILE A 166 -4.40 6.34 18.23
N TYR A 167 -3.57 6.06 19.23
CA TYR A 167 -3.66 4.79 19.98
C TYR A 167 -4.88 4.73 20.91
N PRO A 168 -5.02 5.65 21.89
CA PRO A 168 -6.12 5.56 22.86
C PRO A 168 -7.50 5.85 22.25
N GLU A 169 -7.61 6.69 21.22
CA GLU A 169 -8.90 7.12 20.68
C GLU A 169 -9.33 6.37 19.42
N TYR A 170 -8.40 5.76 18.67
CA TYR A 170 -8.71 5.13 17.39
C TYR A 170 -8.32 3.65 17.33
N ILE A 171 -7.04 3.32 17.50
CA ILE A 171 -6.52 1.95 17.30
C ILE A 171 -7.01 1.00 18.38
N LEU A 172 -6.76 1.30 19.66
CA LEU A 172 -7.10 0.39 20.77
C LEU A 172 -8.61 0.17 20.89
N PRO A 173 -9.46 1.22 20.81
CA PRO A 173 -10.91 1.01 20.75
C PRO A 173 -11.34 0.16 19.55
N GLY A 174 -10.70 0.34 18.39
CA GLY A 174 -11.01 -0.40 17.16
C GLY A 174 -10.80 -1.91 17.26
N ILE A 175 -9.90 -2.37 18.14
CA ILE A 175 -9.60 -3.80 18.32
C ILE A 175 -10.11 -4.39 19.65
N ALA A 176 -10.58 -3.56 20.59
CA ALA A 176 -10.91 -3.99 21.96
C ALA A 176 -11.92 -5.15 22.02
N HIS A 177 -12.90 -5.17 21.11
CA HIS A 177 -13.92 -6.21 21.05
C HIS A 177 -13.35 -7.61 20.70
N LEU A 178 -12.18 -7.68 20.07
CA LEU A 178 -11.57 -8.94 19.62
C LEU A 178 -11.03 -9.79 20.77
N ALA A 179 -10.82 -9.21 21.95
CA ALA A 179 -10.51 -9.95 23.17
C ALA A 179 -11.61 -10.97 23.54
N GLN A 180 -12.85 -10.68 23.14
CA GLN A 180 -14.03 -11.51 23.39
C GLN A 180 -14.58 -12.14 22.11
N ASP A 181 -13.80 -12.18 21.02
CA ASP A 181 -14.23 -12.76 19.75
C ASP A 181 -14.67 -14.23 19.93
N ASP A 182 -15.73 -14.64 19.22
CA ASP A 182 -16.26 -16.00 19.28
C ASP A 182 -15.21 -17.06 18.90
N ALA A 183 -14.33 -16.72 17.96
CA ALA A 183 -13.31 -17.62 17.45
C ALA A 183 -12.04 -17.56 18.32
N THR A 184 -11.67 -18.71 18.88
CA THR A 184 -10.45 -18.85 19.69
C THR A 184 -9.18 -18.39 18.96
N ILE A 185 -9.07 -18.59 17.64
CA ILE A 185 -7.90 -18.14 16.87
C ILE A 185 -7.72 -16.62 16.88
N VAL A 186 -8.81 -15.85 16.99
CA VAL A 186 -8.78 -14.39 17.05
C VAL A 186 -8.38 -13.95 18.45
N ARG A 187 -8.99 -14.54 19.49
CA ARG A 187 -8.60 -14.28 20.88
C ARG A 187 -7.12 -14.60 21.14
N LEU A 188 -6.60 -15.68 20.55
CA LEU A 188 -5.18 -16.03 20.60
C LEU A 188 -4.27 -15.08 19.82
N ALA A 189 -4.79 -14.42 18.78
CA ALA A 189 -4.02 -13.40 18.06
C ALA A 189 -4.03 -12.04 18.79
N TYR A 190 -5.06 -11.79 19.61
CA TYR A 190 -5.20 -10.58 20.42
C TYR A 190 -4.33 -10.61 21.69
N ALA A 191 -4.21 -11.79 22.32
CA ALA A 191 -3.42 -12.02 23.53
C ALA A 191 -1.91 -11.91 23.27
#